data_AF-A0A929SBI5-F1
#
_entry.id   AF-A0A929SBI5-F1
#
_cell.length_a   1.000
_cell.length_b   1.000
_cell.length_c   1.000
_cell.angle_alpha   90.00
_cell.angle_beta   90.00
_cell.angle_gamma   90.00
#
_symmetry.space_group_name_H-M   'P 1'
#
loop_
_entity.id
_entity.type
_entity.pdbx_description
1 polymer ?
#
loop_
_entity_poly.entity_id
_entity_poly.type
_entity_poly.pdbx_seq_one_letter_code
_entity_poly.pdbx_strand_id
1 'polypeptide(L)'
;MNTPAFNSHKISEALENRPFNDFADQEFFAERCKVHDNLCPYFLPREEREALEESQILEKWQDQLALFLPQDIQLWEIMDIIRKVDQDTFKRKAGKQNERADQMLE
;
A
#
# COMPACT_ATOMS: atom_id res chain seq x y z
N MET A 1 36.42 16.11 1.41
CA MET A 1 34.97 15.93 1.24
C MET A 1 34.72 14.44 1.25
N ASN A 2 34.02 13.92 2.27
CA ASN A 2 33.69 12.50 2.34
C ASN A 2 32.40 12.28 1.53
N THR A 3 32.53 11.70 0.35
CA THR A 3 31.38 11.25 -0.44
C THR A 3 30.64 10.21 0.41
N PRO A 4 29.34 10.38 0.72
CA PRO A 4 28.60 9.34 1.39
C PRO A 4 28.64 8.11 0.48
N ALA A 5 29.24 7.02 0.98
CA ALA A 5 29.17 5.75 0.29
C ALA A 5 27.69 5.37 0.25
N PHE A 6 27.05 5.50 -0.91
CA PHE A 6 25.78 4.84 -1.14
C PHE A 6 26.05 3.36 -0.89
N ASN A 7 25.43 2.82 0.16
CA ASN A 7 25.47 1.39 0.42
C ASN A 7 24.96 0.70 -0.83
N SER A 8 25.86 0.18 -1.65
CA SER A 8 25.58 -0.63 -2.83
C SER A 8 25.16 -2.04 -2.43
N HIS A 9 24.51 -2.17 -1.27
CA HIS A 9 23.87 -3.40 -0.86
C HIS A 9 22.78 -3.69 -1.89
N LYS A 10 23.16 -4.47 -2.90
CA LYS A 10 22.22 -5.04 -3.85
C LYS A 10 21.21 -5.80 -3.03
N ILE A 11 19.95 -5.42 -3.18
CA ILE A 11 18.84 -6.23 -2.71
C ILE A 11 19.06 -7.62 -3.30
N SER A 12 18.91 -8.65 -2.47
CA SER A 12 19.06 -10.01 -2.99
C SER A 12 17.98 -10.24 -4.04
N GLU A 13 18.33 -10.94 -5.12
CA GLU A 13 17.39 -11.26 -6.20
C GLU A 13 16.13 -11.98 -5.66
N ALA A 14 16.27 -12.76 -4.58
CA ALA A 14 15.14 -13.37 -3.88
C ALA A 14 14.17 -12.32 -3.30
N LEU A 15 14.69 -11.28 -2.63
CA LEU A 15 13.88 -10.22 -2.04
C LEU A 15 13.31 -9.25 -3.09
N GLU A 16 14.02 -9.07 -4.20
CA GLU A 16 13.52 -8.27 -5.34
C GLU A 16 12.31 -8.95 -6.01
N ASN A 17 12.39 -10.26 -6.21
CA ASN A 17 11.33 -11.04 -6.83
C ASN A 17 10.16 -11.33 -5.88
N ARG A 18 10.41 -11.43 -4.57
CA ARG A 18 9.38 -11.72 -3.54
C ARG A 18 9.70 -10.98 -2.23
N PRO A 19 9.39 -9.68 -2.13
CA PRO A 19 9.56 -8.88 -0.91
C PRO A 19 8.81 -9.41 0.33
N PHE A 20 7.70 -10.14 0.16
CA PHE A 20 6.95 -10.77 1.26
C PHE A 20 6.89 -12.29 1.06
N ASN A 21 8.07 -12.90 1.03
CA ASN A 21 8.21 -14.31 0.66
C ASN A 21 7.71 -15.27 1.74
N ASP A 22 7.66 -14.84 3.00
CA ASP A 22 7.12 -15.61 4.09
C ASP A 22 5.92 -14.93 4.79
N PHE A 23 5.18 -15.74 5.54
CA PHE A 23 4.00 -15.28 6.26
C PHE A 23 4.32 -14.24 7.34
N ALA A 24 5.50 -14.33 7.97
CA ALA A 24 5.90 -13.40 9.02
C ALA A 24 6.14 -11.98 8.46
N ASP A 25 6.74 -11.88 7.27
CA ASP A 25 6.92 -10.61 6.56
C ASP A 25 5.56 -9.97 6.21
N GLN A 26 4.61 -10.78 5.74
CA GLN A 26 3.24 -10.34 5.43
C GLN A 26 2.51 -9.85 6.68
N GLU A 27 2.57 -10.61 7.77
CA GLU A 27 1.93 -10.25 9.03
C GLU A 27 2.54 -8.99 9.65
N PHE A 28 3.87 -8.88 9.63
CA PHE A 28 4.58 -7.69 10.09
C PHE A 28 4.18 -6.45 9.29
N PHE A 29 4.13 -6.56 7.96
CA PHE A 29 3.69 -5.47 7.10
C PHE A 29 2.23 -5.09 7.39
N ALA A 30 1.34 -6.06 7.55
CA ALA A 30 -0.06 -5.83 7.86
C ALA A 30 -0.25 -5.07 9.18
N GLU A 31 0.45 -5.50 10.23
CA GLU A 31 0.36 -4.84 11.54
C GLU A 31 0.92 -3.41 11.48
N ARG A 32 2.02 -3.20 10.75
CA ARG A 32 2.58 -1.86 10.54
C ARG A 32 1.58 -0.93 9.82
N CYS A 33 0.98 -1.38 8.71
CA CYS A 33 -0.01 -0.61 7.97
C CYS A 33 -1.24 -0.28 8.83
N LYS A 34 -1.68 -1.23 9.66
CA LYS A 34 -2.84 -1.04 10.54
C LYS A 34 -2.57 0.02 11.61
N VAL A 35 -1.40 -0.04 12.25
CA VAL A 35 -1.01 0.89 13.33
C VAL A 35 -0.77 2.30 12.82
N HIS A 36 -0.14 2.45 11.65
CA HIS A 36 0.33 3.76 11.17
C HIS A 36 -0.58 4.42 10.14
N ASP A 37 -1.26 3.64 9.30
CA ASP A 37 -1.96 4.14 8.11
C ASP A 37 -3.46 3.81 8.13
N ASN A 38 -3.95 3.11 9.17
CA ASN A 38 -5.34 2.63 9.27
C ASN A 38 -5.76 1.81 8.02
N LEU A 39 -4.78 1.04 7.53
CA LEU A 39 -4.79 0.28 6.29
C LEU A 39 -4.51 -1.20 6.63
N CYS A 40 -5.36 -2.09 6.15
CA CYS A 40 -5.24 -3.53 6.35
C CYS A 40 -4.96 -4.19 5.00
N PRO A 41 -3.71 -4.62 4.74
CA PRO A 41 -3.39 -5.37 3.54
C PRO A 41 -3.85 -6.83 3.67
N TYR A 42 -4.43 -7.35 2.59
CA TYR A 42 -4.86 -8.73 2.43
C TYR A 42 -4.11 -9.36 1.26
N PHE A 43 -3.37 -10.43 1.53
CA PHE A 43 -2.58 -11.12 0.54
C PHE A 43 -3.37 -12.26 -0.09
N LEU A 44 -3.73 -12.10 -1.36
CA LEU A 44 -4.50 -13.07 -2.15
C LEU A 44 -3.61 -13.82 -3.15
N PRO A 45 -3.96 -15.05 -3.55
CA PRO A 45 -3.37 -15.68 -4.73
C PRO A 45 -3.46 -14.74 -5.94
N ARG A 46 -2.44 -14.76 -6.81
CA ARG A 46 -2.34 -13.83 -7.94
C ARG A 46 -3.59 -13.83 -8.82
N GLU A 47 -4.11 -15.01 -9.14
CA GLU A 47 -5.32 -15.17 -9.94
C GLU A 47 -6.55 -14.50 -9.29
N GLU A 48 -6.71 -14.62 -7.97
CA GLU A 48 -7.79 -13.99 -7.23
C GLU A 48 -7.64 -12.46 -7.20
N ARG A 49 -6.41 -11.96 -7.02
CA ARG A 49 -6.14 -10.53 -7.11
C ARG A 49 -6.50 -10.02 -8.51
N GLU A 50 -5.97 -10.63 -9.56
CA GLU A 50 -6.14 -10.15 -10.94
C GLU A 50 -7.59 -10.21 -11.42
N ALA A 51 -8.43 -11.02 -10.79
CA ALA A 51 -9.88 -11.02 -11.01
C ALA A 51 -10.62 -9.82 -10.40
N LEU A 52 -9.98 -9.04 -9.51
CA LEU A 52 -10.57 -7.84 -8.91
C LEU A 52 -10.50 -6.65 -9.87
N GLU A 53 -11.58 -5.87 -9.89
CA GLU A 53 -11.59 -4.57 -10.58
C GLU A 53 -10.64 -3.58 -9.89
N GLU A 54 -10.14 -2.58 -10.62
CA GLU A 54 -9.19 -1.62 -10.05
C GLU A 54 -9.72 -0.89 -8.80
N SER A 55 -11.02 -0.61 -8.76
CA SER A 55 -11.68 0.03 -7.61
C SER A 55 -11.74 -0.85 -6.38
N GLN A 56 -11.63 -2.17 -6.57
CA GLN A 56 -11.68 -3.16 -5.49
C GLN A 56 -10.29 -3.42 -4.90
N ILE A 57 -9.21 -2.91 -5.52
CA ILE A 57 -7.85 -3.04 -4.98
C ILE A 57 -7.73 -2.31 -3.62
N LEU A 58 -8.40 -1.16 -3.47
CA LEU A 58 -8.41 -0.35 -2.25
C LEU A 58 -9.85 0.01 -1.84
N GLU A 59 -10.47 -0.86 -1.06
CA GLU A 59 -11.82 -0.65 -0.57
C GLU A 59 -11.84 0.04 0.79
N LYS A 60 -12.92 0.78 1.07
CA LYS A 60 -13.17 1.32 2.40
C LYS A 60 -14.13 0.36 3.11
N TRP A 61 -13.65 -0.27 4.18
CA TRP A 61 -14.46 -1.13 5.03
C TRP A 61 -14.65 -0.45 6.39
N GLN A 62 -15.87 0.04 6.62
CA GLN A 62 -16.20 0.84 7.81
C GLN A 62 -15.27 2.06 7.93
N ASP A 63 -14.42 2.08 8.97
CA ASP A 63 -13.43 3.12 9.23
C ASP A 63 -12.02 2.75 8.74
N GLN A 64 -11.80 1.54 8.22
CA GLN A 64 -10.49 1.05 7.75
C GLN A 64 -10.42 0.97 6.22
N LEU A 65 -9.19 1.00 5.70
CA LEU A 65 -8.92 0.76 4.29
C LEU A 65 -8.45 -0.68 4.10
N ALA A 66 -9.11 -1.45 3.25
CA ALA A 66 -8.70 -2.79 2.86
C ALA A 66 -7.89 -2.71 1.56
N LEU A 67 -6.66 -3.20 1.56
CA LEU A 67 -5.76 -3.21 0.40
C LEU A 67 -5.49 -4.65 -0.06
N PHE A 68 -5.90 -5.02 -1.25
CA PHE A 68 -5.71 -6.37 -1.76
C PHE A 68 -4.43 -6.47 -2.60
N LEU A 69 -3.50 -7.31 -2.14
CA LEU A 69 -2.18 -7.50 -2.72
C LEU A 69 -2.01 -8.94 -3.20
N PRO A 70 -1.25 -9.18 -4.28
CA PRO A 70 -0.85 -10.53 -4.63
C PRO A 70 0.13 -11.09 -3.57
N GLN A 71 -0.01 -12.36 -3.21
CA GLN A 71 0.88 -13.06 -2.27
C GLN A 71 2.32 -13.12 -2.79
N ASP A 72 2.48 -13.20 -4.10
CA ASP A 72 3.76 -13.24 -4.81
C ASP A 72 4.11 -11.86 -5.41
N ILE A 73 3.67 -10.79 -4.76
CA ILE A 73 3.98 -9.42 -5.16
C ILE A 73 5.49 -9.24 -5.32
N GLN A 74 5.88 -8.59 -6.40
CA GLN A 74 7.27 -8.27 -6.74
C GLN A 74 7.59 -6.83 -6.33
N LEU A 75 8.87 -6.53 -6.07
CA LEU A 75 9.27 -5.21 -5.55
C LEU A 75 8.87 -4.05 -6.48
N TRP A 76 8.91 -4.26 -7.80
CA TRP A 76 8.52 -3.24 -8.77
C TRP A 76 7.00 -2.99 -8.78
N GLU A 77 6.17 -3.98 -8.44
CA GLU A 77 4.71 -3.84 -8.33
C GLU A 77 4.32 -2.95 -7.14
N ILE A 78 5.15 -2.92 -6.08
CA ILE A 78 4.92 -2.08 -4.89
C ILE A 78 4.87 -0.59 -5.26
N MET A 79 5.69 -0.14 -6.21
CA MET A 79 5.67 1.27 -6.62
C MET A 79 4.32 1.71 -7.17
N ASP A 80 3.67 0.84 -7.94
CA ASP A 80 2.36 1.15 -8.53
C ASP A 80 1.25 1.10 -7.48
N ILE A 81 1.35 0.18 -6.51
CA ILE A 81 0.45 0.14 -5.36
C ILE A 81 0.58 1.41 -4.51
N ILE A 82 1.81 1.86 -4.19
CA ILE A 82 2.04 3.08 -3.42
C ILE A 82 1.40 4.28 -4.13
N ARG A 83 1.61 4.41 -5.45
CA ARG A 83 1.01 5.48 -6.24
C ARG A 83 -0.52 5.44 -6.21
N LYS A 84 -1.11 4.25 -6.31
CA LYS A 84 -2.58 4.06 -6.28
C LYS A 84 -3.15 4.45 -4.91
N VAL A 85 -2.54 3.96 -3.82
CA VAL A 85 -2.93 4.26 -2.45
C VAL A 85 -2.78 5.75 -2.16
N ASP A 86 -1.68 6.37 -2.57
CA ASP A 86 -1.44 7.80 -2.40
C ASP A 86 -2.49 8.63 -3.15
N GLN A 87 -2.74 8.33 -4.43
CA GLN A 87 -3.76 9.03 -5.22
C GLN A 87 -5.16 8.93 -4.61
N ASP A 88 -5.60 7.75 -4.17
CA ASP A 88 -6.93 7.57 -3.59
C ASP A 88 -7.03 8.17 -2.18
N THR A 89 -5.97 8.09 -1.38
CA THR A 89 -5.92 8.72 -0.06
C THR A 89 -5.90 10.25 -0.17
N PHE A 90 -5.15 10.81 -1.11
CA PHE A 90 -5.13 12.25 -1.39
C PHE A 90 -6.47 12.75 -1.91
N LYS A 91 -7.10 12.06 -2.87
CA LYS A 91 -8.46 12.42 -3.35
C LYS A 91 -9.48 12.42 -2.20
N ARG A 92 -9.42 11.44 -1.30
CA ARG A 92 -10.29 11.36 -0.12
C ARG A 92 -10.01 12.47 0.90
N LYS A 93 -8.74 12.86 1.10
CA LYS A 93 -8.38 14.02 1.95
C LYS A 93 -8.81 15.35 1.35
N ALA A 94 -8.72 15.51 0.03
CA ALA A 94 -9.20 16.71 -0.67
C ALA A 94 -10.73 16.88 -0.53
N GLY A 95 -11.50 15.79 -0.65
CA GLY A 95 -12.95 15.81 -0.38
C GLY A 95 -13.29 16.26 1.03
N LYS A 96 -12.58 15.75 2.06
CA LYS A 96 -12.77 16.17 3.46
C LYS A 96 -12.36 17.63 3.74
N GLN A 97 -11.45 18.20 2.96
CA GLN A 97 -11.10 19.62 3.08
C GLN A 97 -12.19 20.53 2.51
N ASN A 98 -12.82 20.13 1.40
CA ASN A 98 -13.94 20.88 0.83
C ASN A 98 -15.19 20.84 1.74
N GLU A 99 -15.53 19.68 2.33
CA GLU A 99 -16.66 19.60 3.27
C GLU A 99 -16.46 20.48 4.52
N ARG A 100 -15.23 20.61 5.00
CA ARG A 100 -14.89 21.52 6.12
C ARG A 100 -14.93 22.99 5.72
N ALA A 101 -14.57 23.31 4.47
CA ALA A 101 -14.65 24.67 3.95
C ALA A 101 -16.11 25.11 3.76
N ASP A 102 -16.98 24.20 3.29
CA ASP A 102 -18.41 24.46 3.14
C ASP A 102 -19.12 24.63 4.50
N GLN A 103 -18.72 23.88 5.53
CA GLN A 103 -19.24 24.05 6.91
C GLN A 103 -18.77 25.34 7.60
N MET A 104 -17.77 26.05 7.07
CA MET A 104 -17.32 27.35 7.59
C MET A 104 -17.96 28.55 6.84
N LEU A 105 -18.79 28.29 5.83
CA LEU A 105 -19.50 29.28 5.03
C LEU A 105 -21.00 29.40 5.38
N GLU A 106 -21.51 28.57 6.31
CA GLU A 106 -22.81 28.74 7.00
C GLU A 106 -22.63 29.40 8.37
#